data_AF-A0A0N1NZS3-F1
#
_entry.id   AF-A0A0N1NZS3-F1
#
_cell.length_a   1.000
_cell.length_b   1.000
_cell.length_c   1.000
_cell.angle_alpha   90.00
_cell.angle_beta   90.00
_cell.angle_gamma   90.00
#
_symmetry.space_group_name_H-M   'P 1'
#
loop_
_entity.id
_entity.type
_entity.pdbx_description
1 polymer ?
#
loop_
_entity_poly.entity_id
_entity_poly.type
_entity_poly.pdbx_seq_one_letter_code
_entity_poly.pdbx_strand_id
1 'polypeptide(L)'
;MAGVIDRRPYDYARLNGNTHEIRLIHLFRTLSVDGFIQCRLETLELSKATNLRALSYAWGPEQPKRQIIVDGKLLTVRENLYDFLQAYSRKSKLAKRRNLWIDAICINQSDIEERNH
;
A
#
# COMPACT_ATOMS: atom_id res chain seq x y z
N MET A 1 0.56 21.39 -0.32
CA MET A 1 -0.26 21.58 0.90
C MET A 1 -0.12 20.31 1.73
N ALA A 2 0.42 20.41 2.94
CA ALA A 2 0.49 19.27 3.85
C ALA A 2 -0.93 18.98 4.34
N GLY A 3 -1.56 17.96 3.75
CA GLY A 3 -2.93 17.56 4.09
C GLY A 3 -3.00 17.07 5.53
N VAL A 4 -4.05 17.47 6.24
CA VAL A 4 -4.37 16.99 7.59
C VAL A 4 -4.44 15.46 7.55
N ILE A 5 -3.72 14.79 8.45
CA ILE A 5 -3.78 13.35 8.59
C ILE A 5 -5.10 12.97 9.24
N ASP A 6 -5.89 12.16 8.56
CA ASP A 6 -7.08 11.56 9.12
C ASP A 6 -6.65 10.35 9.96
N ARG A 7 -6.88 10.42 11.27
CA ARG A 7 -6.52 9.33 12.20
C ARG A 7 -7.47 8.14 12.13
N ARG A 8 -8.50 8.19 11.28
CA ARG A 8 -9.35 7.02 11.03
C ARG A 8 -8.57 5.93 10.29
N PRO A 9 -8.92 4.65 10.53
CA PRO A 9 -8.41 3.55 9.72
C PRO A 9 -8.69 3.77 8.24
N TYR A 10 -7.78 3.29 7.38
CA TYR A 10 -8.01 3.23 5.95
C TYR A 10 -9.16 2.28 5.65
N ASP A 11 -10.08 2.73 4.79
CA ASP A 11 -11.25 1.96 4.37
C ASP A 11 -11.09 1.61 2.90
N TYR A 12 -11.13 0.31 2.59
CA TYR A 12 -10.99 -0.17 1.22
C TYR A 12 -12.29 0.04 0.44
N ALA A 13 -12.17 0.64 -0.75
CA ALA A 13 -13.26 0.61 -1.73
C ALA A 13 -13.35 -0.79 -2.35
N ARG A 14 -14.56 -1.36 -2.45
CA ARG A 14 -14.77 -2.69 -3.06
C ARG A 14 -14.26 -2.71 -4.51
N LEU A 15 -13.53 -3.76 -4.87
CA LEU A 15 -13.10 -3.98 -6.25
C LEU A 15 -14.26 -4.45 -7.11
N ASN A 16 -14.32 -3.98 -8.35
CA ASN A 16 -15.29 -4.45 -9.32
C ASN A 16 -14.84 -5.79 -9.92
N GLY A 17 -15.53 -6.87 -9.51
CA GLY A 17 -15.26 -8.23 -9.98
C GLY A 17 -15.49 -8.45 -11.49
N ASN A 18 -16.27 -7.59 -12.15
CA ASN A 18 -16.54 -7.71 -13.59
C ASN A 18 -15.37 -7.19 -14.45
N THR A 19 -14.60 -6.23 -13.93
CA THR A 19 -13.54 -5.53 -14.67
C THR A 19 -12.12 -5.96 -14.24
N HIS A 20 -12.00 -6.97 -13.38
CA HIS A 20 -10.73 -7.48 -12.86
C HIS A 20 -9.83 -6.35 -12.34
N GLU A 21 -10.36 -5.58 -11.40
CA GLU A 21 -9.61 -4.47 -10.80
C GLU A 21 -8.52 -4.96 -9.84
N ILE A 22 -7.43 -4.20 -9.80
CA ILE A 22 -6.36 -4.36 -8.83
C ILE A 22 -6.05 -3.01 -8.19
N ARG A 23 -5.45 -3.06 -7.00
CA ARG A 23 -4.91 -1.87 -6.33
C ARG A 23 -3.39 -1.83 -6.44
N LEU A 24 -2.83 -0.66 -6.71
CA LEU A 24 -1.39 -0.43 -6.83
C LEU A 24 -0.93 0.66 -5.88
N ILE A 25 0.24 0.45 -5.29
CA ILE A 25 0.85 1.33 -4.30
C ILE A 25 1.78 2.30 -5.00
N HIS A 26 1.53 3.59 -4.77
CA HIS A 26 2.41 4.69 -5.14
C HIS A 26 3.05 5.26 -3.88
N LEU A 27 4.27 4.81 -3.58
CA LEU A 27 4.99 5.23 -2.38
C LEU A 27 5.56 6.65 -2.53
N PHE A 28 5.24 7.53 -1.58
CA PHE A 28 5.84 8.86 -1.54
C PHE A 28 7.26 8.80 -0.98
N ARG A 29 8.09 9.73 -1.43
CA ARG A 29 9.51 9.83 -1.01
C ARG A 29 9.66 10.52 0.33
N THR A 30 8.71 11.37 0.67
CA THR A 30 8.70 12.18 1.87
C THR A 30 7.78 11.55 2.89
N LEU A 31 8.24 11.53 4.14
CA LEU A 31 7.39 11.21 5.27
C LEU A 31 6.30 12.27 5.43
N SER A 32 5.26 11.94 6.18
CA SER A 32 4.26 12.93 6.59
C SER A 32 4.84 13.92 7.57
N VAL A 33 4.07 14.96 7.88
CA VAL A 33 4.43 15.94 8.92
C VAL A 33 4.68 15.28 10.27
N ASP A 34 4.00 14.16 10.55
CA ASP A 34 4.14 13.36 11.77
C ASP A 34 5.20 12.24 11.63
N GLY A 35 5.96 12.21 10.53
CA GLY A 35 7.04 11.25 10.31
C GLY A 35 6.60 9.87 9.81
N PHE A 36 5.36 9.69 9.38
CA PHE A 36 4.88 8.40 8.84
C PHE A 36 5.27 8.20 7.37
N ILE A 37 5.48 6.95 6.98
CA ILE A 37 5.54 6.55 5.56
C ILE A 37 4.18 6.83 4.94
N GLN A 38 4.17 7.35 3.71
CA GLN A 38 2.94 7.70 2.99
C GLN A 38 2.93 7.04 1.61
N CYS A 39 1.76 6.55 1.22
CA CYS A 39 1.50 6.14 -0.16
C CYS A 39 0.09 6.52 -0.60
N ARG A 40 -0.12 6.47 -1.92
CA ARG A 40 -1.44 6.47 -2.54
C ARG A 40 -1.79 5.06 -2.98
N LEU A 41 -3.04 4.66 -2.82
CA LEU A 41 -3.56 3.42 -3.39
C LEU A 41 -4.40 3.76 -4.62
N GLU A 42 -4.01 3.24 -5.77
CA GLU A 42 -4.72 3.45 -7.03
C GLU A 42 -5.43 2.17 -7.46
N THR A 43 -6.74 2.26 -7.67
CA THR A 43 -7.54 1.16 -8.25
C THR A 43 -7.64 1.35 -9.75
N LEU A 44 -7.34 0.28 -10.51
CA LEU A 44 -7.44 0.25 -11.96
C LEU A 44 -7.69 -1.18 -12.44
N GLU A 45 -8.15 -1.32 -13.67
CA GLU A 45 -8.24 -2.63 -14.33
C GLU A 45 -6.84 -3.24 -14.49
N LEU A 46 -6.71 -4.54 -14.23
CA LEU A 46 -5.46 -5.28 -14.42
C LEU A 46 -4.90 -5.13 -15.84
N SER A 47 -5.78 -5.08 -16.85
CA SER A 47 -5.41 -4.87 -18.26
C SER A 47 -4.71 -3.53 -18.53
N LYS A 48 -4.97 -2.52 -17.69
CA LYS A 48 -4.40 -1.17 -17.78
C LYS A 48 -3.12 -1.01 -16.96
N ALA A 49 -2.78 -2.01 -16.13
CA ALA A 49 -1.62 -1.94 -15.26
C ALA A 49 -0.32 -2.13 -16.04
N THR A 50 0.40 -1.04 -16.29
CA THR A 50 1.74 -1.05 -16.90
C THR A 50 2.82 -1.01 -15.82
N ASN A 51 4.00 -1.58 -16.12
CA ASN A 51 5.16 -1.57 -15.21
C ASN A 51 4.87 -2.09 -13.79
N LEU A 52 3.96 -3.06 -13.69
CA LEU A 52 3.58 -3.72 -12.46
C LEU A 52 4.74 -4.55 -11.91
N ARG A 53 5.01 -4.44 -10.61
CA ARG A 53 5.87 -5.36 -9.90
C ARG A 53 5.17 -5.87 -8.66
N ALA A 54 4.82 -7.15 -8.69
CA ALA A 54 4.46 -7.88 -7.49
C ALA A 54 5.69 -8.04 -6.60
N LEU A 55 5.53 -7.74 -5.32
CA LEU A 55 6.56 -7.99 -4.32
C LEU A 55 6.26 -9.30 -3.61
N SER A 56 7.11 -10.29 -3.85
CA SER A 56 7.18 -11.48 -3.00
C SER A 56 8.09 -11.18 -1.81
N TYR A 57 7.50 -10.94 -0.65
CA TYR A 57 8.22 -10.81 0.62
C TYR A 57 7.77 -11.93 1.56
N ALA A 58 8.66 -12.36 2.47
CA ALA A 58 8.25 -13.29 3.50
C ALA A 58 7.32 -12.58 4.47
N TRP A 59 6.16 -13.18 4.75
CA TRP A 59 5.29 -12.72 5.82
C TRP A 59 6.06 -12.80 7.14
N GLY A 60 6.22 -11.65 7.80
CA GLY A 60 6.87 -11.56 9.10
C GLY A 60 5.95 -11.99 10.24
N PRO A 61 6.41 -11.94 11.49
CA PRO A 61 5.56 -12.20 12.64
C PRO A 61 4.34 -11.25 12.66
N GLU A 62 3.23 -11.69 13.25
CA GLU A 62 1.99 -10.88 13.31
C GLU A 62 2.15 -9.58 14.10
N GLN A 63 3.14 -9.56 15.01
CA GLN A 63 3.54 -8.42 15.81
C GLN A 63 5.07 -8.31 15.82
N PRO A 64 5.64 -7.09 15.99
CA PRO A 64 4.95 -5.82 16.14
C PRO A 64 4.33 -5.30 14.83
N LYS A 65 3.36 -4.39 14.97
CA LYS A 65 2.71 -3.69 13.86
C LYS A 65 3.06 -2.21 13.90
N ARG A 66 3.10 -1.58 12.72
CA ARG A 66 3.43 -0.17 12.52
C ARG A 66 2.35 0.49 11.67
N GLN A 67 2.21 1.80 11.82
CA GLN A 67 1.26 2.58 11.03
C GLN A 67 1.96 3.24 9.84
N ILE A 68 1.29 3.23 8.70
CA ILE A 68 1.60 4.05 7.53
C ILE A 68 0.36 4.84 7.15
N ILE A 69 0.53 5.83 6.27
CA ILE A 69 -0.58 6.61 5.72
C ILE A 69 -0.86 6.14 4.29
N VAL A 70 -2.11 5.81 4.02
CA VAL A 70 -2.65 5.49 2.70
C VAL A 70 -3.77 6.48 2.40
N ASP A 71 -3.63 7.26 1.34
CA ASP A 71 -4.63 8.29 0.94
C ASP A 71 -5.07 9.21 2.09
N GLY A 72 -4.14 9.54 3.00
CA GLY A 72 -4.37 10.41 4.15
C GLY A 72 -4.94 9.72 5.40
N LYS A 73 -5.26 8.42 5.34
CA LYS A 73 -5.77 7.61 6.47
C LYS A 73 -4.74 6.60 6.97
N LEU A 74 -4.93 6.08 8.18
CA LEU A 74 -3.98 5.15 8.81
C LEU A 74 -4.21 3.69 8.38
N LEU A 75 -3.16 3.03 7.86
CA LEU A 75 -3.15 1.59 7.64
C LEU A 75 -2.09 0.94 8.53
N THR A 76 -2.47 -0.17 9.16
CA THR A 76 -1.57 -0.94 10.02
C THR A 76 -0.91 -2.07 9.23
N VAL A 77 0.42 -2.10 9.22
CA VAL A 77 1.25 -3.10 8.53
C VAL A 77 2.18 -3.81 9.52
N ARG A 78 2.69 -4.99 9.15
CA ARG A 78 3.71 -5.70 9.95
C ARG A 78 5.06 -4.98 9.86
N GLU A 79 5.88 -5.12 10.90
CA GLU A 79 7.20 -4.44 11.00
C GLU A 79 8.10 -4.70 9.78
N ASN A 80 8.19 -5.96 9.34
CA ASN A 80 9.03 -6.34 8.20
C ASN A 80 8.60 -5.63 6.89
N LEU A 81 7.29 -5.42 6.70
CA LEU A 81 6.78 -4.67 5.56
C LEU A 81 7.07 -3.18 5.73
N TYR A 82 6.92 -2.63 6.94
CA TYR A 82 7.28 -1.25 7.24
C TYR A 82 8.76 -0.97 6.91
N ASP A 83 9.68 -1.83 7.36
CA ASP A 83 11.11 -1.71 7.09
C ASP A 83 11.42 -1.79 5.59
N PHE A 84 10.75 -2.72 4.89
CA PHE A 84 10.85 -2.81 3.44
C PHE A 84 10.42 -1.51 2.76
N LEU A 85 9.24 -0.97 3.10
CA LEU A 85 8.73 0.28 2.53
C LEU A 85 9.68 1.45 2.83
N GLN A 86 10.23 1.50 4.04
CA GLN A 86 11.18 2.53 4.44
C GLN A 86 12.49 2.45 3.67
N ALA A 87 13.02 1.25 3.44
CA ALA A 87 14.20 1.05 2.61
C ALA A 87 13.91 1.35 1.13
N TYR A 88 12.72 1.00 0.65
CA TYR A 88 12.29 1.21 -0.72
C TYR A 88 12.12 2.71 -1.05
N SER A 89 11.52 3.50 -0.15
CA SER A 89 11.32 4.95 -0.35
C SER A 89 12.63 5.71 -0.52
N ARG A 90 13.70 5.27 0.15
CA ARG A 90 15.05 5.86 0.06
C ARG A 90 15.76 5.53 -1.26
N LYS A 91 15.45 4.39 -1.90
CA LYS A 91 16.11 3.94 -3.16
C LYS A 91 15.47 4.60 -4.38
N SER A 92 15.71 5.92 -4.48
CA SER A 92 15.24 6.90 -5.48
C SER A 92 15.09 6.45 -6.95
N LYS A 93 15.85 5.48 -7.48
CA LYS A 93 15.69 5.10 -8.90
C LYS A 93 14.56 4.08 -9.15
N LEU A 94 14.26 3.20 -8.19
CA LEU A 94 13.22 2.17 -8.36
C LEU A 94 11.82 2.72 -8.13
N ALA A 95 11.62 3.55 -7.10
CA ALA A 95 10.32 4.07 -6.70
C ALA A 95 9.69 5.05 -7.71
N LYS A 96 10.48 5.61 -8.64
CA LYS A 96 10.03 6.68 -9.55
C LYS A 96 9.20 6.17 -10.75
N ARG A 97 9.17 4.86 -11.01
CA ARG A 97 8.63 4.28 -12.24
C ARG A 97 7.88 2.96 -12.06
N ARG A 98 7.64 2.52 -10.82
CA ARG A 98 7.12 1.18 -10.56
C ARG A 98 5.85 1.24 -9.74
N ASN A 99 4.80 0.71 -10.33
CA ASN A 99 3.59 0.37 -9.62
C ASN A 99 3.88 -0.88 -8.79
N LEU A 100 3.83 -0.75 -7.46
CA LEU A 100 4.05 -1.87 -6.57
C LEU A 100 2.71 -2.54 -6.24
N TRP A 101 2.71 -3.86 -6.28
CA TRP A 101 1.64 -4.65 -5.72
C TRP A 101 2.17 -5.46 -4.54
N ILE A 102 1.56 -5.27 -3.37
CA ILE A 102 1.92 -5.93 -2.11
C ILE A 102 0.62 -6.42 -1.50
N ASP A 103 0.44 -7.73 -1.38
CA ASP A 103 -0.79 -8.37 -0.89
C ASP A 103 -1.36 -7.73 0.39
N ALA A 104 -0.54 -7.46 1.39
CA ALA A 104 -0.94 -6.93 2.69
C ALA A 104 -1.48 -5.48 2.66
N ILE A 105 -1.35 -4.78 1.52
CA ILE A 105 -1.84 -3.41 1.34
C ILE A 105 -2.79 -3.32 0.14
N CYS A 106 -2.55 -4.07 -0.94
CA CYS A 106 -3.37 -4.03 -2.14
C CYS A 106 -4.65 -4.85 -2.01
N ILE A 107 -4.66 -5.85 -1.11
CA ILE A 107 -5.82 -6.67 -0.79
C ILE A 107 -6.38 -6.21 0.56
N ASN A 108 -7.69 -6.07 0.64
CA ASN A 108 -8.39 -5.86 1.89
C ASN A 108 -8.34 -7.13 2.75
N GLN A 109 -7.36 -7.19 3.65
CA GLN A 109 -7.11 -8.38 4.47
C GLN A 109 -8.25 -8.72 5.46
N SER A 110 -9.20 -7.81 5.70
CA SER A 110 -10.39 -8.09 6.53
C SER A 110 -11.57 -8.65 5.72
N ASP A 111 -11.50 -8.62 4.39
CA ASP A 111 -12.51 -9.17 3.50
C ASP A 111 -12.08 -10.57 3.03
N ILE A 112 -12.84 -11.59 3.44
CA ILE A 112 -12.54 -13.00 3.12
C ILE A 112 -12.74 -13.28 1.63
N GLU A 113 -13.74 -12.65 0.99
CA GLU A 113 -13.95 -12.80 -0.47
C GLU A 113 -12.73 -12.25 -1.20
N GLU A 114 -12.31 -11.03 -0.86
CA GLU A 114 -11.18 -10.39 -1.53
C GLU A 114 -9.84 -11.11 -1.25
N ARG A 115 -9.66 -11.68 -0.05
CA ARG A 115 -8.42 -12.40 0.30
C ARG A 115 -8.26 -13.73 -0.43
N ASN A 116 -9.36 -14.35 -0.83
CA ASN A 116 -9.37 -15.67 -1.45
C ASN A 116 -9.50 -15.64 -2.98
N HIS A 117 -9.66 -14.45 -3.59
CA HIS A 117 -9.81 -14.22 -5.02
C HIS A 117 -8.59 -13.52 -5.62
#